data_AF-A0AAV6T7L3-F1
#
_entry.id   AF-A0AAV6T7L3-F1
#
_cell.length_a   1.000
_cell.length_b   1.000
_cell.length_c   1.000
_cell.angle_alpha   90.00
_cell.angle_beta   90.00
_cell.angle_gamma   90.00
#
_symmetry.space_group_name_H-M   'P 1'
#
loop_
_entity.id
_entity.type
_entity.pdbx_description
1 polymer ?
#
loop_
_entity_poly.entity_id
_entity_poly.type
_entity_poly.pdbx_seq_one_letter_code
_entity_poly.pdbx_strand_id
1 'polypeptide(L)'
;MKSALICLLCGFYGVLAKDTEQKGKYNVPNLDVKTQQLIVDANQTLLLSCRGRWELTWAYPSGVAKDQVQVEESRCGRTSQHYCSRLTVSNSQVQNTGAYRCRYRHRPLKVSSVYVYVTASSHLWNIRI
;
A
#
# COMPACT_ATOMS: atom_id res chain seq x y z
N MET A 1 43.67 4.88 43.02
CA MET A 1 43.27 6.19 42.44
C MET A 1 44.11 6.39 41.19
N LYS A 2 43.65 6.41 39.94
CA LYS A 2 42.36 6.75 39.30
C LYS A 2 42.27 5.88 38.04
N SER A 3 41.54 4.77 38.04
CA SER A 3 40.19 4.62 37.47
C SER A 3 39.78 5.60 36.37
N ALA A 4 39.27 5.02 35.28
CA ALA A 4 38.32 5.58 34.32
C ALA A 4 38.83 6.65 33.32
N LEU A 5 39.48 6.21 32.23
CA LEU A 5 39.57 7.06 31.04
C LEU A 5 39.51 6.33 29.68
N ILE A 6 39.14 5.05 29.64
CA ILE A 6 39.20 4.24 28.41
C ILE A 6 37.82 3.87 27.86
N CYS A 7 36.72 4.09 28.60
CA CYS A 7 35.37 3.65 28.19
C CYS A 7 34.57 4.64 27.33
N LEU A 8 35.09 5.84 27.02
CA LEU A 8 34.28 6.90 26.37
C LEU A 8 34.29 6.87 24.83
N LEU A 9 35.12 6.04 24.20
CA LEU A 9 35.23 6.02 22.73
C LEU A 9 34.49 4.85 22.05
N CYS A 10 34.11 3.80 22.79
CA CYS A 10 33.37 2.67 22.22
C CYS A 10 31.84 2.92 22.13
N GLY A 11 31.33 3.88 22.89
CA GLY A 11 29.88 4.18 22.98
C GLY A 11 29.29 4.95 21.81
N PHE A 12 30.11 5.59 20.96
CA PHE A 12 29.63 6.42 19.85
C PHE A 12 29.56 5.71 18.50
N TYR A 13 30.24 4.57 18.31
CA TYR A 13 30.20 3.85 17.04
C TYR A 13 28.92 3.02 16.84
N GLY A 14 28.12 2.80 17.89
CA GLY A 14 26.88 2.02 17.82
C GLY A 14 25.66 2.76 17.24
N VAL A 15 25.74 4.07 17.03
CA VAL A 15 24.57 4.90 16.64
C VAL A 15 24.36 4.98 15.12
N LEU A 16 25.30 4.50 14.31
CA LEU A 16 25.28 4.68 12.84
C LEU A 16 24.70 3.51 12.01
N ALA A 17 24.23 2.43 12.65
CA ALA A 17 23.82 1.22 11.92
C ALA A 17 22.31 1.13 11.58
N LYS A 18 21.48 2.13 11.93
CA LYS A 18 20.01 2.00 11.81
C LYS A 18 19.40 2.63 10.55
N ASP A 19 20.18 3.35 9.75
CA ASP A 19 19.67 4.18 8.64
C ASP A 19 19.75 3.50 7.25
N THR A 20 20.61 2.49 7.11
CA THR A 20 20.83 1.76 5.85
C THR A 20 19.69 0.80 5.50
N GLU A 21 19.03 0.19 6.50
CA GLU A 21 17.89 -0.70 6.28
C GLU A 21 16.64 0.07 5.80
N GLN A 22 16.45 1.31 6.29
CA GLN A 22 15.37 2.19 5.85
C GLN A 22 15.58 2.77 4.45
N LYS A 23 16.84 2.96 4.03
CA LYS A 23 17.17 3.56 2.71
C LYS A 23 16.59 2.76 1.53
N GLY A 24 16.56 1.42 1.60
CA GLY A 24 15.95 0.56 0.59
C GLY A 24 14.43 0.41 0.71
N LYS A 25 13.90 0.47 1.94
CA LYS A 25 12.46 0.36 2.21
C LYS A 25 11.73 1.58 1.62
N TYR A 26 10.71 1.32 0.79
CA TYR A 26 9.94 2.33 0.05
C TYR A 26 10.70 3.04 -1.08
N ASN A 27 11.65 2.38 -1.76
CA ASN A 27 12.13 2.86 -3.07
C ASN A 27 10.98 2.92 -4.10
N VAL A 28 10.06 1.94 -4.02
CA VAL A 28 8.72 1.98 -4.62
C VAL A 28 7.69 1.97 -3.48
N PRO A 29 6.49 2.54 -3.67
CA PRO A 29 5.45 2.43 -2.66
C PRO A 29 5.12 0.96 -2.40
N ASN A 30 4.83 0.62 -1.16
CA ASN A 30 4.50 -0.73 -0.76
C ASN A 30 2.97 -0.86 -0.70
N LEU A 31 2.44 -1.67 -1.60
CA LEU A 31 1.05 -2.08 -1.59
C LEU A 31 0.88 -3.27 -0.65
N ASP A 32 -0.03 -3.17 0.30
CA ASP A 32 -0.27 -4.17 1.35
C ASP A 32 -1.17 -5.29 0.82
N VAL A 33 -0.58 -6.14 -0.01
CA VAL A 33 -1.23 -7.31 -0.62
C VAL A 33 -0.32 -8.53 -0.45
N LYS A 34 -0.92 -9.68 -0.14
CA LYS A 34 -0.16 -10.94 0.04
C LYS A 34 0.27 -11.55 -1.29
N THR A 35 -0.47 -11.25 -2.36
CA THR A 35 -0.35 -11.86 -3.68
C THR A 35 -0.41 -10.78 -4.76
N GLN A 36 0.12 -11.10 -5.95
CA GLN A 36 0.08 -10.19 -7.10
C GLN A 36 -1.33 -10.08 -7.73
N GLN A 37 -2.23 -11.00 -7.37
CA GLN A 37 -3.60 -11.07 -7.84
C GLN A 37 -4.56 -11.17 -6.66
N LEU A 38 -5.70 -10.49 -6.76
CA LEU A 38 -6.80 -10.57 -5.80
C LEU A 38 -8.10 -10.92 -6.53
N ILE A 39 -8.95 -11.71 -5.88
CA ILE A 39 -10.28 -12.03 -6.36
C ILE A 39 -11.28 -11.43 -5.38
N VAL A 40 -12.28 -10.72 -5.89
CA VAL A 40 -13.36 -10.09 -5.12
C VAL A 40 -14.68 -10.40 -5.79
N ASP A 41 -15.70 -10.76 -5.03
CA ASP A 41 -17.03 -11.01 -5.59
C ASP A 41 -17.76 -9.71 -5.94
N ALA A 42 -18.65 -9.78 -6.92
CA ALA A 42 -19.50 -8.66 -7.29
C ALA A 42 -20.33 -8.16 -6.09
N ASN A 43 -20.57 -6.85 -6.07
CA ASN A 43 -21.23 -6.10 -5.00
C ASN A 43 -20.46 -6.03 -3.68
N GLN A 44 -19.27 -6.64 -3.58
CA GLN A 44 -18.39 -6.48 -2.43
C GLN A 44 -17.55 -5.21 -2.55
N THR A 45 -17.00 -4.77 -1.41
CA THR A 45 -16.10 -3.63 -1.34
C THR A 45 -14.65 -4.09 -1.44
N LEU A 46 -13.93 -3.57 -2.43
CA LEU A 46 -12.48 -3.73 -2.53
C LEU A 46 -11.78 -2.68 -1.66
N LEU A 47 -10.84 -3.12 -0.83
CA LEU A 47 -10.02 -2.25 0.02
C LEU A 47 -8.54 -2.53 -0.26
N LEU A 48 -7.80 -1.50 -0.66
CA LEU A 48 -6.36 -1.58 -0.88
C LEU A 48 -5.65 -0.55 -0.02
N SER A 49 -4.59 -0.98 0.67
CA SER A 49 -3.76 -0.10 1.50
C SER A 49 -2.37 0.03 0.91
N CYS A 50 -1.85 1.25 0.89
CA CYS A 50 -0.53 1.54 0.35
C CYS A 50 0.26 2.44 1.31
N ARG A 51 1.57 2.20 1.40
CA ARG A 51 2.48 2.96 2.27
C ARG A 51 3.73 3.37 1.52
N GLY A 52 4.24 4.57 1.76
CA GLY A 52 5.43 5.06 1.09
C GLY A 52 6.17 6.17 1.81
N ARG A 53 7.34 6.52 1.27
CA ARG A 53 8.19 7.60 1.78
C ARG A 53 7.67 8.99 1.37
N TRP A 54 7.00 9.08 0.22
CA TRP A 54 6.42 10.30 -0.32
C TRP A 54 4.92 10.15 -0.53
N GLU A 55 4.28 11.28 -0.82
CA GLU A 55 2.86 11.36 -1.12
C GLU A 55 2.45 10.39 -2.23
N LEU A 56 1.32 9.74 -2.01
CA LEU A 56 0.83 8.63 -2.82
C LEU A 56 -0.33 9.10 -3.69
N THR A 57 -0.54 8.40 -4.79
CA THR A 57 -1.74 8.55 -5.63
C THR A 57 -2.06 7.22 -6.29
N TRP A 58 -3.34 7.07 -6.66
CA TRP A 58 -3.86 5.83 -7.24
C TRP A 58 -4.14 6.00 -8.74
N ALA A 59 -3.98 4.91 -9.47
CA ALA A 59 -4.54 4.73 -10.80
C ALA A 59 -5.27 3.37 -10.83
N TYR A 60 -6.47 3.36 -11.39
CA TYR A 60 -7.36 2.20 -11.43
C TYR A 60 -8.04 2.12 -12.80
N PRO A 61 -8.68 0.99 -13.14
CA PRO A 61 -9.35 0.81 -14.43
C PRO A 61 -10.40 1.89 -14.69
N SER A 62 -10.59 2.28 -15.96
CA SER A 62 -11.58 3.29 -16.36
C SER A 62 -13.03 2.86 -16.12
N GLY A 63 -13.29 1.55 -15.96
CA GLY A 63 -14.60 1.01 -15.59
C GLY A 63 -14.99 1.30 -14.14
N VAL A 64 -14.06 1.79 -13.31
CA VAL A 64 -14.35 2.21 -11.94
C VAL A 64 -14.86 3.66 -11.97
N ALA A 65 -16.12 3.84 -11.55
CA ALA A 65 -16.74 5.17 -11.51
C ALA A 65 -16.24 5.98 -10.29
N LYS A 66 -16.20 7.32 -10.41
CA LYS A 66 -15.63 8.19 -9.38
C LYS A 66 -16.41 8.17 -8.07
N ASP A 67 -17.72 8.01 -8.13
CA ASP A 67 -18.63 7.89 -6.98
C ASP A 67 -18.45 6.57 -6.21
N GLN A 68 -17.95 5.52 -6.87
CA GLN A 68 -17.58 4.25 -6.22
C GLN A 68 -16.29 4.36 -5.42
N VAL A 69 -15.47 5.38 -5.67
CA VAL A 69 -14.10 5.48 -5.16
C VAL A 69 -14.04 6.43 -3.98
N GLN A 70 -13.44 5.98 -2.89
CA GLN A 70 -13.01 6.82 -1.78
C GLN A 70 -11.52 6.60 -1.53
N VAL A 71 -10.78 7.70 -1.40
CA VAL A 71 -9.34 7.68 -1.10
C VAL A 71 -9.11 8.41 0.20
N GLU A 72 -8.57 7.70 1.18
CA GLU A 72 -8.16 8.27 2.46
C GLU A 72 -6.64 8.39 2.49
N GLU A 73 -6.13 9.55 2.89
CA GLU A 73 -4.71 9.83 3.00
C GLU A 73 -4.36 10.14 4.47
N SER A 74 -3.25 9.59 4.96
CA SER A 74 -2.83 9.78 6.35
C SER A 74 -1.32 9.66 6.54
N ARG A 75 -0.85 10.07 7.72
CA ARG A 75 0.52 9.86 8.18
C ARG A 75 0.55 8.64 9.10
N CYS A 76 1.55 7.77 8.92
CA CYS A 76 1.62 6.49 9.62
C CYS A 76 3.07 6.05 9.92
N GLY A 77 3.22 5.00 10.71
CA GLY A 77 4.51 4.54 11.23
C GLY A 77 4.74 5.02 12.67
N ARG A 78 5.77 4.46 13.34
CA ARG A 78 6.03 4.75 14.77
C ARG A 78 6.25 6.23 15.06
N THR A 79 6.73 7.00 14.09
CA THR A 79 6.98 8.45 14.21
C THR A 79 6.19 9.24 13.17
N SER A 80 5.10 8.67 12.63
CA SER A 80 4.27 9.31 11.58
C SER A 80 5.07 9.79 10.37
N GLN A 81 6.17 9.09 10.05
CA GLN A 81 7.12 9.47 9.02
C GLN A 81 6.72 9.00 7.61
N HIS A 82 5.80 8.04 7.50
CA HIS A 82 5.35 7.50 6.22
C HIS A 82 4.03 8.10 5.78
N TYR A 83 3.85 8.20 4.47
CA TYR A 83 2.54 8.45 3.86
C TYR A 83 1.81 7.12 3.73
N CYS A 84 0.58 7.08 4.21
CA CYS A 84 -0.34 5.97 4.00
C CYS A 84 -1.52 6.46 3.15
N SER A 85 -2.01 5.59 2.27
CA SER A 85 -3.24 5.84 1.54
C SER A 85 -4.06 4.57 1.45
N ARG A 86 -5.38 4.68 1.64
CA ARG A 86 -6.34 3.60 1.54
C ARG A 86 -7.33 3.91 0.43
N LEU A 87 -7.39 3.02 -0.56
CA LEU A 87 -8.36 3.07 -1.65
C LEU A 87 -9.50 2.10 -1.33
N THR A 88 -10.71 2.64 -1.34
CA THR A 88 -11.95 1.87 -1.19
C THR A 88 -12.74 1.98 -2.49
N VAL A 89 -13.10 0.85 -3.08
CA VAL A 89 -14.02 0.76 -4.22
C VAL A 89 -15.27 0.00 -3.78
N SER A 90 -16.35 0.73 -3.59
CA SER A 90 -17.64 0.19 -3.17
C SER A 90 -18.40 -0.43 -4.35
N ASN A 91 -19.21 -1.44 -4.07
CA ASN A 91 -20.07 -2.10 -5.09
C ASN A 91 -19.27 -2.55 -6.32
N SER A 92 -18.24 -3.37 -6.10
CA SER A 92 -17.36 -3.85 -7.18
C SER A 92 -18.16 -4.61 -8.23
N GLN A 93 -17.94 -4.32 -9.50
CA GLN A 93 -18.58 -5.01 -10.63
C GLN A 93 -17.53 -5.61 -11.55
N VAL A 94 -17.94 -6.50 -12.45
CA VAL A 94 -17.04 -7.23 -13.35
C VAL A 94 -16.18 -6.26 -14.18
N GLN A 95 -16.74 -5.12 -14.59
CA GLN A 95 -15.99 -4.07 -15.32
C GLN A 95 -14.93 -3.33 -14.49
N ASN A 96 -14.95 -3.46 -13.16
CA ASN A 96 -13.91 -2.92 -12.28
C ASN A 96 -12.64 -3.80 -12.26
N THR A 97 -12.65 -4.95 -12.95
CA THR A 97 -11.49 -5.83 -13.11
C THR A 97 -10.34 -5.09 -13.79
N GLY A 98 -9.13 -5.27 -13.27
CA GLY A 98 -7.91 -4.76 -13.88
C GLY A 98 -6.82 -4.40 -12.88
N ALA A 99 -5.83 -3.64 -13.36
CA ALA A 99 -4.67 -3.26 -12.57
C ALA A 99 -4.93 -2.01 -11.72
N TYR A 100 -4.82 -2.16 -10.41
CA TYR A 100 -4.83 -1.08 -9.43
C TYR A 100 -3.39 -0.75 -9.05
N ARG A 101 -3.02 0.53 -9.19
CA ARG A 101 -1.64 0.99 -9.08
C ARG A 101 -1.54 2.10 -8.04
N CYS A 102 -0.67 1.91 -7.06
CA CYS A 102 -0.24 2.94 -6.13
C CYS A 102 1.13 3.47 -6.58
N ARG A 103 1.26 4.79 -6.77
CA ARG A 103 2.50 5.44 -7.22
C ARG A 103 2.81 6.68 -6.37
N TYR A 104 4.06 7.13 -6.42
CA TYR A 104 4.40 8.44 -5.86
C TYR A 104 3.87 9.56 -6.76
N ARG A 105 3.21 10.56 -6.16
CA ARG A 105 2.57 11.68 -6.89
C ARG A 105 3.57 12.38 -7.82
N HIS A 106 4.77 12.68 -7.34
CA HIS A 106 5.82 13.37 -8.08
C HIS A 106 6.90 12.44 -8.67
N ARG A 107 6.71 11.11 -8.61
CA ARG A 107 7.64 10.12 -9.18
C ARG A 107 6.83 8.96 -9.79
N PRO A 108 6.09 9.18 -10.88
CA PRO A 108 5.09 8.22 -11.38
C PRO A 108 5.66 6.87 -11.83
N LEU A 109 6.96 6.79 -12.14
CA LEU A 109 7.65 5.55 -12.49
C LEU A 109 7.86 4.61 -11.28
N LYS A 110 7.76 5.12 -10.05
CA LYS A 110 7.86 4.33 -8.82
C LYS A 110 6.46 3.88 -8.42
N VAL A 111 6.11 2.67 -8.86
CA VAL A 111 4.76 2.11 -8.76
C VAL A 111 4.78 0.73 -8.13
N SER A 112 3.73 0.41 -7.39
CA SER A 112 3.36 -0.95 -7.01
C SER A 112 1.93 -1.21 -7.47
N SER A 113 1.65 -2.43 -7.89
CA SER A 113 0.40 -2.78 -8.53
C SER A 113 -0.09 -4.15 -8.11
N VAL A 114 -1.42 -4.29 -8.09
CA VAL A 114 -2.11 -5.57 -7.95
C VAL A 114 -3.13 -5.68 -9.07
N TYR A 115 -3.28 -6.88 -9.63
CA TYR A 115 -4.36 -7.16 -10.57
C TYR A 115 -5.56 -7.70 -9.79
N VAL A 116 -6.71 -7.05 -9.92
CA VAL A 116 -7.93 -7.46 -9.22
C VAL A 116 -8.89 -8.06 -10.25
N TYR A 117 -9.37 -9.27 -9.97
CA TYR A 117 -10.45 -9.93 -10.69
C TYR A 117 -11.74 -9.77 -9.90
N VAL A 118 -12.77 -9.23 -10.54
CA VAL A 118 -14.11 -9.18 -9.95
C VAL A 118 -14.97 -10.28 -10.56
N THR A 119 -15.35 -11.26 -9.74
CA THR A 119 -16.17 -12.41 -10.14
C THR A 119 -17.65 -12.07 -10.02
N ALA A 120 -18.47 -12.60 -10.94
CA ALA A 120 -19.92 -12.52 -10.76
C ALA A 120 -20.30 -13.23 -9.46
N SER A 121 -21.19 -12.63 -8.67
CA SER A 121 -21.65 -13.23 -7.42
C SER A 121 -22.17 -14.65 -7.67
N SER A 122 -21.51 -15.64 -7.09
CA SER A 122 -21.84 -17.06 -7.21
C SER A 122 -23.15 -17.42 -6.51
N HIS A 123 -23.81 -16.48 -5.83
CA HIS A 123 -25.09 -16.68 -5.16
C HIS A 123 -26.31 -16.80 -6.11
N LEU A 124 -26.16 -16.56 -7.41
CA LEU A 124 -27.25 -16.67 -8.40
C LEU A 124 -27.37 -18.05 -9.08
N TRP A 125 -26.47 -19.01 -8.80
CA TRP A 125 -26.54 -20.34 -9.39
C TRP A 125 -27.52 -21.30 -8.68
N ASN A 126 -28.09 -20.91 -7.52
CA ASN A 126 -28.96 -21.78 -6.72
C ASN A 126 -30.48 -21.57 -6.94
N ILE A 127 -30.91 -20.77 -7.93
CA ILE A 127 -32.36 -20.48 -8.18
C ILE A 127 -32.80 -20.85 -9.61
N ARG A 128 -32.05 -21.70 -10.32
CA ARG A 128 -32.57 -22.39 -11.50
C ARG A 128 -32.04 -23.80 -11.56
N ILE A 129 -32.81 -24.75 -11.04
CA ILE A 129 -33.35 -25.97 -11.69
C ILE A 129 -34.22 -26.68 -10.65
#